data_AF-A0A7S1WS82-F1
#
_entry.id   AF-A0A7S1WS82-F1
#
_cell.length_a   1.000
_cell.length_b   1.000
_cell.length_c   1.000
_cell.angle_alpha   90.00
_cell.angle_beta   90.00
_cell.angle_gamma   90.00
#
_symmetry.space_group_name_H-M   'P 1'
#
loop_
_entity.id
_entity.type
_entity.pdbx_description
1 polymer ?
#
loop_
_entity_poly.entity_id
_entity_poly.type
_entity_poly.pdbx_seq_one_letter_code
_entity_poly.pdbx_strand_id
1 'polypeptide(L)'
;PGLPCGELVKRAPVRFPPELVLGDGSDVVMYSGYVNVTAMDHLFYWFAEAKAGAPVDAPLIVWSNGGPGCSSMEGITTEHGPLVLFGVKEDGAMFSGKLSRNPYSWNNEAHVLYVDQPRYVGYSVGAGPFVTSSLEAGREMGTFLR
;
A
#
# COMPACT_ATOMS: atom_id res chain seq x y z
N PRO A 1 -27.35 -2.38 12.01
CA PRO A 1 -26.64 -1.42 12.88
C PRO A 1 -25.29 -1.09 12.24
N GLY A 2 -25.22 0.05 11.53
CA GLY A 2 -23.98 0.53 10.94
C GLY A 2 -22.95 0.76 12.04
N LEU A 3 -21.76 0.17 11.86
CA LEU A 3 -20.65 0.41 12.77
C LEU A 3 -20.33 1.90 12.76
N PRO A 4 -20.06 2.53 13.91
CA PRO A 4 -19.54 3.88 13.92
C PRO A 4 -18.23 3.85 13.15
N CYS A 5 -18.14 4.58 12.03
CA CYS A 5 -16.85 4.87 11.41
C CYS A 5 -15.96 5.39 12.54
N GLY A 6 -15.02 4.55 13.00
CA GLY A 6 -14.14 4.88 14.10
C GLY A 6 -13.35 6.14 13.79
N GLU A 7 -12.70 6.68 14.82
CA GLU A 7 -11.72 7.76 14.69
C GLU A 7 -10.85 7.49 13.45
N LEU A 8 -10.87 8.45 12.50
CA LEU A 8 -10.24 8.30 11.20
C LEU A 8 -8.81 7.78 11.38
N VAL A 9 -8.47 6.66 10.74
CA VAL A 9 -7.10 6.11 10.75
C VAL A 9 -6.17 7.29 10.48
N LYS A 10 -5.27 7.58 11.43
CA LYS A 10 -4.39 8.76 11.35
C LYS A 10 -3.74 8.76 9.97
N ARG A 11 -4.10 9.74 9.15
CA ARG A 11 -3.55 9.95 7.81
C ARG A 11 -2.14 10.47 8.00
N ALA A 12 -1.14 9.59 7.95
CA ALA A 12 0.25 10.04 7.85
C ALA A 12 0.56 10.22 6.36
N PRO A 13 0.65 11.46 5.85
CA PRO A 13 0.99 11.69 4.45
C PRO A 13 2.40 11.19 4.18
N VAL A 14 2.58 10.43 3.11
CA VAL A 14 3.90 9.98 2.69
C VAL A 14 4.59 11.12 1.94
N ARG A 15 5.79 11.47 2.41
CA ARG A 15 6.64 12.49 1.77
C ARG A 15 7.99 11.86 1.49
N PHE A 16 8.32 11.74 0.21
CA PHE A 16 9.64 11.26 -0.17
C PHE A 16 10.67 12.38 -0.10
N PRO A 17 11.84 12.12 0.47
CA PRO A 17 13.01 12.96 0.26
C PRO A 17 13.33 13.10 -1.24
N PRO A 18 13.69 14.31 -1.73
CA PRO A 18 13.95 14.54 -3.16
C PRO A 18 15.04 13.64 -3.76
N GLU A 19 15.97 13.17 -2.94
CA GLU A 19 17.04 12.26 -3.34
C GLU A 19 16.54 10.85 -3.67
N LEU A 20 15.36 10.45 -3.18
CA LEU A 20 14.79 9.12 -3.37
C LEU A 20 13.89 9.00 -4.61
N VAL A 21 13.53 10.10 -5.27
CA VAL A 21 12.64 10.10 -6.44
C VAL A 21 13.36 10.73 -7.65
N LEU A 22 13.17 10.13 -8.82
CA LEU A 22 13.55 10.73 -10.10
C LEU A 22 12.50 11.76 -10.51
N GLY A 23 12.91 13.02 -10.54
CA GLY A 23 12.02 14.15 -10.82
C GLY A 23 11.25 14.58 -9.58
N ASP A 24 10.08 15.17 -9.80
CA ASP A 24 9.16 15.55 -8.72
C ASP A 24 8.14 14.43 -8.51
N GLY A 25 7.86 14.06 -7.26
CA GLY A 25 6.83 13.10 -6.86
C GLY A 25 5.76 13.70 -5.94
N SER A 26 5.75 15.03 -5.79
CA SER A 26 4.88 15.75 -4.85
C SER A 26 3.39 15.75 -5.21
N ASP A 27 3.07 15.46 -6.46
CA ASP A 27 1.71 15.27 -6.99
C ASP A 27 1.10 13.90 -6.63
N VAL A 28 1.92 12.93 -6.20
CA VAL A 28 1.42 11.60 -5.81
C VAL A 28 0.97 11.67 -4.35
N VAL A 29 -0.35 11.72 -4.15
CA VAL A 29 -0.95 11.74 -2.82
C VAL A 29 -1.01 10.31 -2.27
N MET A 30 -0.27 10.08 -1.19
CA MET A 30 -0.20 8.79 -0.51
C MET A 30 -0.30 8.94 1.00
N TYR A 31 -0.82 7.90 1.62
CA TYR A 31 -0.92 7.77 3.07
C TYR A 31 -0.43 6.41 3.49
N SER A 32 0.19 6.31 4.65
CA SER A 32 0.53 5.03 5.24
C SER A 32 0.22 5.01 6.73
N GLY A 33 0.14 3.82 7.30
CA GLY A 33 -0.08 3.68 8.73
C GLY A 33 -0.46 2.27 9.12
N TYR A 34 -1.07 2.17 10.29
CA TYR A 34 -1.46 0.90 10.90
C TYR A 34 -2.93 0.90 11.23
N VAL A 35 -3.56 -0.26 11.08
CA VAL A 35 -4.91 -0.54 11.57
C VAL A 35 -4.85 -1.73 12.51
N ASN A 36 -5.49 -1.59 13.67
CA ASN A 36 -5.53 -2.63 14.70
C ASN A 36 -6.54 -3.70 14.27
N VAL A 37 -6.08 -4.94 14.10
CA VAL A 37 -6.97 -6.10 13.85
C VAL A 37 -7.23 -6.90 15.14
N THR A 38 -6.36 -6.77 16.12
CA THR A 38 -6.60 -7.15 17.51
C THR A 38 -6.03 -6.07 18.46
N ALA A 39 -6.07 -6.29 19.77
CA ALA A 39 -5.43 -5.37 20.73
C ALA A 39 -3.90 -5.32 20.59
N MET A 40 -3.29 -6.34 19.98
CA MET A 40 -1.84 -6.51 19.90
C MET A 40 -1.32 -6.65 18.46
N ASP A 41 -2.22 -6.86 17.49
CA ASP A 41 -1.87 -7.10 16.10
C ASP A 41 -2.34 -5.92 15.23
N HIS A 42 -1.41 -5.40 14.44
CA HIS A 42 -1.55 -4.19 13.65
C HIS A 42 -1.08 -4.44 12.22
N LEU A 43 -1.98 -4.31 11.26
CA LEU A 43 -1.62 -4.44 9.85
C LEU A 43 -1.19 -3.08 9.29
N PHE A 44 -0.04 -3.06 8.63
CA PHE A 44 0.46 -1.91 7.91
C PHE A 44 -0.26 -1.78 6.57
N TYR A 45 -0.55 -0.53 6.19
CA TYR A 45 -1.06 -0.21 4.87
C TYR A 45 -0.28 0.93 4.24
N TRP A 46 -0.27 0.92 2.92
CA TRP A 46 0.12 2.05 2.09
C TRP A 46 -0.96 2.29 1.06
N PHE A 47 -1.60 3.46 1.13
CA PHE A 47 -2.67 3.89 0.27
C PHE A 47 -2.17 4.93 -0.74
N ALA A 48 -2.48 4.74 -2.01
CA ALA A 48 -2.26 5.71 -3.08
C ALA A 48 -3.62 6.20 -3.60
N GLU A 49 -3.82 7.52 -3.59
CA GLU A 49 -5.03 8.10 -4.18
C GLU A 49 -4.99 8.01 -5.70
N ALA A 50 -6.18 7.98 -6.30
CA ALA A 50 -6.33 8.12 -7.74
C ALA A 50 -5.72 9.46 -8.19
N LYS A 51 -5.05 9.48 -9.34
CA LYS A 51 -4.43 10.70 -9.88
C LYS A 51 -5.46 11.78 -10.22
N ALA A 52 -5.01 13.03 -10.20
CA ALA A 52 -5.78 14.13 -10.75
C ALA A 52 -6.11 13.86 -12.24
N GLY A 53 -7.40 13.71 -12.55
CA GLY A 53 -7.90 13.33 -13.88
C GLY A 53 -8.58 11.96 -13.94
N ALA A 54 -8.46 11.14 -12.89
CA ALA A 54 -9.24 9.91 -12.73
C ALA A 54 -10.75 10.23 -12.61
N PRO A 55 -11.64 9.23 -12.81
CA PRO A 55 -13.08 9.39 -12.61
C PRO A 55 -13.42 9.96 -11.22
N VAL A 56 -14.48 10.77 -11.14
CA VAL A 56 -14.95 11.36 -9.87
C VAL A 56 -15.32 10.28 -8.84
N ASP A 57 -15.73 9.12 -9.33
CA ASP A 57 -16.11 7.92 -8.58
C ASP A 57 -15.07 6.80 -8.73
N ALA A 58 -13.79 7.17 -8.86
CA ALA A 58 -12.68 6.22 -8.98
C ALA A 58 -12.82 5.07 -7.95
N PRO A 59 -12.78 3.80 -8.37
CA PRO A 59 -13.01 2.67 -7.48
C PRO A 59 -11.86 2.51 -6.48
N LEU A 60 -12.14 1.83 -5.37
CA LEU A 60 -11.12 1.36 -4.45
C LEU A 60 -10.69 -0.07 -4.81
N ILE A 61 -9.40 -0.26 -5.05
CA ILE A 61 -8.76 -1.56 -5.20
C ILE A 61 -8.02 -1.87 -3.89
N VAL A 62 -8.31 -3.02 -3.29
CA VAL A 62 -7.51 -3.59 -2.21
C VAL A 62 -6.53 -4.58 -2.81
N TRP A 63 -5.24 -4.35 -2.60
CA TRP A 63 -4.16 -5.18 -3.14
C TRP A 63 -3.39 -5.87 -2.02
N SER A 64 -3.10 -7.15 -2.22
CA SER A 64 -2.21 -7.93 -1.36
C SER A 64 -1.33 -8.87 -2.16
N ASN A 65 -0.03 -8.91 -1.88
CA ASN A 65 0.87 -9.94 -2.39
C ASN A 65 0.67 -11.28 -1.67
N GLY A 66 1.16 -12.36 -2.28
CA GLY A 66 0.98 -13.74 -1.84
C GLY A 66 2.13 -14.30 -1.00
N GLY A 67 2.74 -15.39 -1.48
CA GLY A 67 3.81 -16.13 -0.80
C GLY A 67 3.40 -17.54 -0.41
N PRO A 68 2.80 -17.76 0.78
CA PRO A 68 2.29 -16.79 1.77
C PRO A 68 3.38 -16.08 2.58
N GLY A 69 3.11 -14.83 3.01
CA GLY A 69 4.00 -14.08 3.90
C GLY A 69 4.85 -13.00 3.21
N CYS A 70 4.64 -12.75 1.92
CA CYS A 70 5.33 -11.70 1.18
C CYS A 70 4.65 -10.35 1.38
N SER A 71 5.45 -9.29 1.45
CA SER A 71 4.95 -7.93 1.66
C SER A 71 4.29 -7.38 0.40
N SER A 72 3.18 -6.66 0.59
CA SER A 72 2.51 -5.91 -0.48
C SER A 72 3.25 -4.64 -0.89
N MET A 73 4.32 -4.31 -0.15
CA MET A 73 5.23 -3.23 -0.53
C MET A 73 6.01 -3.59 -1.79
N GLU A 74 6.11 -4.87 -2.13
CA GLU A 74 6.58 -5.31 -3.44
C GLU A 74 5.67 -4.74 -4.54
N GLY A 75 4.36 -5.01 -4.48
CA GLY A 75 3.41 -4.53 -5.49
C GLY A 75 3.42 -3.01 -5.71
N ILE A 76 3.53 -2.21 -4.65
CA ILE A 76 3.59 -0.74 -4.79
C ILE A 76 4.95 -0.25 -5.32
N THR A 77 6.06 -0.93 -5.00
CA THR A 77 7.40 -0.44 -5.36
C THR A 77 8.02 -1.13 -6.57
N THR A 78 7.48 -2.24 -7.06
CA THR A 78 8.08 -2.99 -8.19
C THR A 78 7.09 -3.34 -9.28
N GLU A 79 5.78 -3.37 -9.00
CA GLU A 79 4.79 -3.86 -9.97
C GLU A 79 3.96 -2.71 -10.57
N HIS A 80 2.98 -2.20 -9.84
CA HIS A 80 1.93 -1.31 -10.39
C HIS A 80 1.64 -0.08 -9.53
N GLY A 81 2.47 0.20 -8.53
CA GLY A 81 2.37 1.45 -7.78
C GLY A 81 2.81 2.68 -8.58
N PRO A 82 2.54 3.89 -8.06
CA PRO A 82 2.78 5.15 -8.77
C PRO A 82 4.27 5.46 -8.96
N LEU A 83 5.09 5.02 -8.00
CA LEU A 83 6.53 5.23 -7.97
C LEU A 83 7.23 3.88 -7.73
N VAL A 84 8.02 3.41 -8.70
CA VAL A 84 8.64 2.08 -8.69
C VAL A 84 10.16 2.14 -8.76
N LEU A 85 10.82 1.15 -8.15
CA LEU A 85 12.27 0.98 -8.10
C LEU A 85 12.87 0.66 -9.48
N PHE A 86 12.16 -0.13 -10.28
CA PHE A 86 12.62 -0.63 -11.58
C PHE A 86 11.78 -0.03 -12.72
N GLY A 87 11.92 1.27 -12.96
CA GLY A 87 11.34 1.92 -14.12
C GLY A 87 12.25 1.87 -15.34
N VAL A 88 11.66 1.90 -16.54
CA VAL A 88 12.42 2.10 -17.78
C VAL A 88 12.78 3.58 -17.88
N LYS A 89 14.06 3.90 -17.72
CA LYS A 89 14.56 5.23 -18.03
C LYS A 89 14.68 5.42 -19.55
N GLU A 90 14.65 6.67 -20.00
CA GLU A 90 14.94 7.03 -21.40
C GLU A 90 16.33 6.57 -21.86
N ASP A 91 17.28 6.43 -20.92
CA ASP A 91 18.64 5.94 -21.17
C ASP A 91 18.76 4.40 -21.20
N GLY A 92 17.66 3.67 -20.96
CA GLY A 92 17.62 2.20 -20.96
C GLY A 92 18.14 1.53 -19.68
N ALA A 93 18.59 2.27 -18.65
CA ALA A 93 18.99 1.66 -17.39
C ALA A 93 17.78 1.24 -16.54
N MET A 94 17.83 0.02 -15.98
CA MET A 94 16.71 -0.58 -15.24
C MET A 94 16.67 -0.21 -13.75
N PHE A 95 17.71 0.41 -13.20
CA PHE A 95 17.75 0.83 -11.80
C PHE A 95 18.56 2.11 -11.60
N SER A 96 17.97 3.10 -10.91
CA SER A 96 18.62 4.37 -10.54
C SER A 96 19.16 4.43 -9.13
N GLY A 97 18.79 3.48 -8.26
CA GLY A 97 18.84 3.71 -6.81
C GLY A 97 17.76 4.68 -6.31
N LYS A 98 16.83 5.09 -7.19
CA LYS A 98 15.76 6.05 -6.93
C LYS A 98 14.46 5.53 -7.52
N LEU A 99 13.35 5.85 -6.86
CA LEU A 99 12.01 5.60 -7.35
C LEU A 99 11.74 6.43 -8.61
N SER A 100 11.01 5.85 -9.55
CA SER A 100 10.68 6.44 -10.84
C SER A 100 9.19 6.34 -11.08
N ARG A 101 8.63 7.27 -11.86
CA ARG A 101 7.20 7.24 -12.16
C ARG A 101 6.83 6.02 -12.99
N ASN A 102 5.75 5.36 -12.62
CA ASN A 102 5.14 4.31 -13.41
C ASN A 102 4.01 4.90 -14.29
N PRO A 103 4.18 4.98 -15.62
CA PRO A 103 3.11 5.43 -16.51
C PRO A 103 1.91 4.48 -16.53
N TYR A 104 2.10 3.21 -16.14
CA TYR A 104 1.08 2.16 -16.11
C TYR A 104 0.56 1.88 -14.70
N SER A 105 0.73 2.81 -13.76
CA SER A 105 0.25 2.60 -12.40
C SER A 105 -1.26 2.41 -12.35
N TRP A 106 -1.72 1.50 -11.51
CA TRP A 106 -3.15 1.31 -11.27
C TRP A 106 -3.81 2.53 -10.65
N ASN A 107 -3.05 3.39 -9.96
CA ASN A 107 -3.59 4.61 -9.39
C ASN A 107 -3.93 5.70 -10.45
N ASN A 108 -3.67 5.43 -11.73
CA ASN A 108 -4.14 6.29 -12.80
C ASN A 108 -5.69 6.35 -12.86
N GLU A 109 -6.37 5.25 -12.48
CA GLU A 109 -7.83 5.12 -12.63
C GLU A 109 -8.55 4.76 -11.33
N ALA A 110 -7.82 4.39 -10.27
CA ALA A 110 -8.38 3.88 -9.02
C ALA A 110 -7.62 4.38 -7.79
N HIS A 111 -8.28 4.37 -6.65
CA HIS A 111 -7.60 4.39 -5.36
C HIS A 111 -7.04 3.00 -5.08
N VAL A 112 -5.79 2.88 -4.65
CA VAL A 112 -5.18 1.56 -4.41
C VAL A 112 -4.66 1.47 -2.97
N LEU A 113 -5.18 0.49 -2.23
CA LEU A 113 -4.82 0.18 -0.85
C LEU A 113 -3.98 -1.09 -0.80
N TYR A 114 -2.69 -0.94 -0.55
CA TYR A 114 -1.75 -2.04 -0.38
C TYR A 114 -1.68 -2.43 1.09
N VAL A 115 -1.89 -3.70 1.42
CA VAL A 115 -1.94 -4.17 2.81
C VAL A 115 -0.94 -5.28 3.05
N ASP A 116 -0.06 -5.10 4.03
CA ASP A 116 0.81 -6.18 4.49
C ASP A 116 0.02 -7.13 5.38
N GLN A 117 -0.25 -8.33 4.89
CA GLN A 117 -1.06 -9.33 5.58
C GLN A 117 -0.46 -10.73 5.40
N PRO A 118 -0.63 -11.64 6.38
CA PRO A 118 -1.21 -11.44 7.71
C PRO A 118 -0.26 -10.68 8.68
N ARG A 119 -0.58 -10.62 9.98
CA ARG A 119 0.37 -10.08 10.99
C ARG A 119 1.77 -10.71 10.84
N TYR A 120 2.81 -9.93 11.14
CA TYR A 120 4.24 -10.23 10.92
C TYR A 120 4.76 -10.16 9.49
N VAL A 121 3.91 -9.91 8.49
CA VAL A 121 4.36 -9.68 7.11
C VAL A 121 4.82 -8.23 6.92
N GLY A 122 5.97 -8.04 6.27
CA GLY A 122 6.47 -6.72 5.92
C GLY A 122 6.58 -5.80 7.15
N TYR A 123 5.85 -4.70 7.12
CA TYR A 123 5.81 -3.73 8.23
C TYR A 123 4.72 -4.02 9.26
N SER A 124 3.83 -4.98 9.03
CA SER A 124 2.80 -5.39 9.99
C SER A 124 3.41 -6.02 11.23
N VAL A 125 2.88 -5.66 12.40
CA VAL A 125 3.41 -6.09 13.70
C VAL A 125 2.35 -6.85 14.50
N GLY A 126 2.78 -7.76 15.35
CA GLY A 126 1.88 -8.54 16.21
C GLY A 126 2.55 -9.08 17.45
N ALA A 127 1.74 -9.59 18.37
CA ALA A 127 2.24 -10.36 19.53
C ALA A 127 1.55 -11.72 19.69
N GLY A 128 0.53 -12.01 18.87
CA GLY A 128 -0.12 -13.31 18.84
C GLY A 128 0.74 -14.41 18.17
N PRO A 129 0.29 -15.67 18.18
CA PRO A 129 0.94 -16.74 17.42
C PRO A 129 1.06 -16.40 15.93
N PHE A 130 1.94 -17.06 15.18
CA PHE A 130 1.91 -16.91 13.72
C PHE A 130 0.56 -17.35 13.14
N VAL A 131 0.09 -16.63 12.12
CA VAL A 131 -1.09 -17.02 11.35
C VAL A 131 -0.68 -18.17 10.43
N THR A 132 -1.40 -19.29 10.52
CA THR A 132 -0.99 -20.54 9.83
C THR A 132 -2.02 -21.04 8.81
N SER A 133 -3.15 -20.34 8.66
CA SER A 133 -4.19 -20.69 7.69
C SER A 133 -4.77 -19.46 6.98
N SER A 134 -5.23 -19.65 5.74
CA SER A 134 -5.91 -18.61 4.97
C SER A 134 -7.23 -18.16 5.63
N LEU A 135 -7.87 -19.02 6.42
CA LEU A 135 -9.08 -18.66 7.16
C LEU A 135 -8.77 -17.64 8.26
N GLU A 136 -7.68 -17.82 9.00
CA GLU A 136 -7.23 -16.86 10.00
C GLU A 136 -6.78 -15.55 9.36
N ALA A 137 -5.98 -15.61 8.29
CA ALA A 137 -5.55 -14.43 7.55
C ALA A 137 -6.76 -13.63 7.01
N GLY A 138 -7.77 -14.34 6.47
CA GLY A 138 -9.01 -13.73 5.99
C GLY A 138 -9.84 -13.08 7.10
N ARG A 139 -9.78 -13.58 8.34
CA ARG A 139 -10.44 -12.94 9.50
C ARG A 139 -9.74 -11.66 9.92
N GLU A 140 -8.41 -11.62 9.88
CA GLU A 140 -7.64 -10.38 10.14
C GLU A 140 -7.95 -9.34 9.07
N MET A 141 -7.85 -9.69 7.78
CA MET A 141 -8.19 -8.80 6.67
C MET A 141 -9.64 -8.31 6.74
N GLY A 142 -10.58 -9.20 7.09
CA GLY A 142 -11.98 -8.83 7.27
C GLY A 142 -12.22 -7.88 8.45
N THR A 143 -11.32 -7.85 9.44
CA THR A 143 -11.36 -6.87 10.55
C THR A 143 -10.72 -5.56 10.12
N PHE A 144 -9.62 -5.62 9.38
CA PHE A 144 -8.92 -4.47 8.83
C PHE A 144 -9.81 -3.60 7.93
N LEU A 145 -10.68 -4.23 7.12
CA LEU A 145 -11.53 -3.54 6.14
C LEU A 145 -12.88 -3.03 6.70
N ARG A 146 -13.18 -3.28 7.98
CA ARG A 146 -14.46 -2.89 8.61
C ARG A 146 -14.40 -1.52 9.26
#